data_AF-A0A2I8DH54-F1
#
_entry.id   AF-A0A2I8DH54-F1
#
_cell.length_a   1.000
_cell.length_b   1.000
_cell.length_c   1.000
_cell.angle_alpha   90.00
_cell.angle_beta   90.00
_cell.angle_gamma   90.00
#
_symmetry.space_group_name_H-M   'P 1'
#
loop_
_entity.id
_entity.type
_entity.pdbx_description
1 polymer ?
#
loop_
_entity_poly.entity_id
_entity_poly.type
_entity_poly.pdbx_seq_one_letter_code
_entity_poly.pdbx_strand_id
1 'polypeptide(L)' 'MCESCLSLPLGMAVSMESHPRLGLVDCVEVDGDPVNRYEHYCCVSCQTRWIRYVDRWGTDMGFRLGEQSYDV' A
#
# COMPACT_ATOMS: atom_id res chain seq x y z
N MET A 1 -11.96 3.05 9.26
CA MET A 1 -11.62 2.79 7.84
C MET A 1 -12.69 3.44 6.96
N CYS A 2 -12.34 4.21 5.93
CA CYS A 2 -13.32 4.89 5.06
C CYS A 2 -13.81 3.97 3.91
N GLU A 3 -14.87 4.37 3.22
CA GLU A 3 -15.45 3.61 2.09
C GLU A 3 -14.42 3.33 0.98
N SER A 4 -13.60 4.31 0.62
CA SER A 4 -12.53 4.12 -0.38
C SER A 4 -11.48 3.10 0.07
N CYS A 5 -11.13 3.07 1.37
CA CYS A 5 -10.25 2.05 1.93
C CYS A 5 -10.91 0.67 1.89
N LEU A 6 -12.20 0.59 2.19
CA LEU A 6 -12.95 -0.68 2.15
C LEU A 6 -13.09 -1.22 0.72
N SER A 7 -13.08 -0.36 -0.29
CA SER A 7 -13.14 -0.76 -1.70
C SER A 7 -11.82 -1.21 -2.30
N LEU A 8 -10.68 -1.04 -1.61
CA LEU A 8 -9.39 -1.52 -2.10
C LEU A 8 -9.32 -3.05 -1.97
N PRO A 9 -9.24 -3.80 -3.09
CA PRO A 9 -9.15 -5.25 -3.02
C PRO A 9 -7.78 -5.67 -2.48
N LEU A 10 -7.80 -6.48 -1.43
CA LEU A 10 -6.60 -7.02 -0.81
C LEU A 10 -5.93 -8.06 -1.72
N GLY A 11 -4.61 -7.99 -1.85
CA GLY A 11 -3.82 -8.96 -2.61
C GLY A 11 -4.01 -8.92 -4.12
N MET A 12 -4.68 -7.89 -4.64
CA MET A 12 -4.90 -7.68 -6.08
C MET A 12 -4.19 -6.41 -6.53
N ALA A 13 -3.55 -6.48 -7.70
CA ALA A 13 -3.02 -5.31 -8.37
C ALA A 13 -4.16 -4.34 -8.69
N VAL A 14 -4.09 -3.12 -8.17
CA VAL A 14 -5.07 -2.08 -8.44
C VAL A 14 -4.40 -0.74 -8.64
N SER A 15 -4.93 0.03 -9.59
CA SER A 15 -4.51 1.42 -9.77
C SER A 15 -4.78 2.22 -8.49
N MET A 16 -3.84 3.09 -8.12
CA MET A 16 -4.02 4.07 -7.03
C MET A 16 -5.25 4.97 -7.23
N GLU A 17 -5.78 5.07 -8.45
CA GLU A 17 -7.02 5.77 -8.77
C GLU A 17 -8.23 5.25 -7.97
N SER A 18 -8.22 3.99 -7.53
CA SER A 18 -9.27 3.41 -6.68
C SER A 18 -9.30 4.01 -5.27
N HIS A 19 -8.26 4.73 -4.84
CA HIS A 19 -8.25 5.42 -3.56
C HIS A 19 -7.55 6.81 -3.65
N PRO A 20 -8.27 7.87 -4.04
CA PRO A 20 -7.70 9.18 -4.38
C PRO A 20 -7.05 9.94 -3.21
N ARG A 21 -7.21 9.43 -1.99
CA ARG A 21 -6.71 10.03 -0.74
C ARG A 21 -5.62 9.20 -0.04
N LEU A 22 -4.96 8.28 -0.74
CA LEU A 22 -3.73 7.64 -0.24
C LEU A 22 -2.54 8.57 -0.50
N GLY A 23 -1.85 8.96 0.57
CA GLY A 23 -0.56 9.65 0.49
C GLY A 23 0.58 8.65 0.69
N LEU A 24 1.62 8.73 -0.14
CA LEU A 24 2.86 7.97 0.06
C LEU A 24 3.55 8.48 1.32
N VAL A 25 3.90 7.58 2.23
CA VAL A 25 4.59 7.85 3.50
C VAL A 25 6.04 7.44 3.40
N ASP A 26 6.29 6.24 2.87
CA ASP A 26 7.63 5.66 2.81
C ASP A 26 7.75 4.71 1.63
N CYS A 27 8.97 4.43 1.20
CA CYS A 27 9.29 3.54 0.12
C CYS A 27 10.58 2.77 0.44
N VAL A 28 10.49 1.45 0.50
CA VAL A 28 11.60 0.55 0.81
C VAL A 28 11.93 -0.29 -0.41
N GLU A 29 13.15 -0.18 -0.92
CA GLU A 29 13.67 -1.08 -1.96
C GLU A 29 14.35 -2.28 -1.31
N VAL A 30 14.11 -3.48 -1.84
CA VAL A 30 14.63 -4.75 -1.28
C VAL A 30 15.33 -5.52 -2.39
N ASP A 31 16.65 -5.60 -2.28
CA ASP A 31 17.48 -6.35 -3.21
C ASP A 31 17.39 -7.86 -2.96
N GLY A 32 17.29 -8.64 -4.04
CA GLY A 32 17.32 -10.10 -4.00
C GLY A 32 15.97 -10.79 -3.71
N ASP A 33 14.89 -10.02 -3.59
CA ASP A 33 13.52 -10.52 -3.43
C ASP A 33 12.75 -10.36 -4.77
N PRO A 34 11.84 -11.29 -5.16
CA PRO A 34 10.93 -11.07 -6.28
C PRO A 34 10.09 -9.78 -6.14
N VAL A 35 9.80 -9.35 -4.90
CA VAL A 35 9.27 -8.02 -4.58
C VAL A 35 10.44 -7.08 -4.35
N ASN A 36 10.65 -6.15 -5.28
CA ASN A 36 11.78 -5.25 -5.26
C ASN A 36 11.51 -3.96 -4.50
N ARG A 37 10.23 -3.59 -4.32
CA ARG A 37 9.87 -2.33 -3.68
C ARG A 37 8.55 -2.42 -2.91
N TYR A 38 8.56 -1.88 -1.71
CA TYR A 38 7.42 -1.77 -0.80
C TYR A 38 7.09 -0.30 -0.62
N GLU A 39 5.93 0.14 -1.12
CA GLU A 39 5.46 1.51 -1.00
C GLU A 39 4.42 1.58 0.12
N HIS A 40 4.70 2.35 1.16
CA HIS A 40 3.83 2.52 2.32
C HIS A 40 2.96 3.75 2.12
N TYR A 41 1.64 3.58 2.20
CA TYR A 41 0.66 4.64 2.05
C TYR A 41 -0.15 4.83 3.33
N CYS A 42 -0.61 6.05 3.57
CA CYS A 42 -1.57 6.38 4.61
C CYS A 42 -2.75 7.13 4.00
N CYS A 43 -3.97 6.68 4.31
CA CYS A 43 -5.18 7.38 3.92
C CYS A 43 -5.33 8.66 4.75
N VAL A 44 -5.34 9.82 4.10
CA VAL A 44 -5.45 11.11 4.83
C VAL A 44 -6.82 11.32 5.48
N SER A 45 -7.83 10.52 5.11
CA SER A 45 -9.19 10.63 5.67
C SER A 45 -9.43 9.78 6.90
N CYS A 46 -8.90 8.55 6.94
CA CYS A 46 -9.15 7.62 8.04
C CYS A 46 -7.88 7.04 8.66
N GLN A 47 -6.71 7.52 8.24
CA GLN A 47 -5.39 7.13 8.73
C GLN A 47 -5.06 5.64 8.58
N THR A 48 -5.83 4.91 7.76
CA THR A 48 -5.55 3.50 7.45
C THR A 48 -4.27 3.42 6.64
N ARG A 49 -3.35 2.57 7.09
CA ARG A 49 -2.08 2.32 6.43
C ARG A 49 -2.19 1.15 5.46
N TRP A 50 -1.55 1.30 4.32
CA TRP A 50 -1.53 0.33 3.23
C TRP A 50 -0.10 0.13 2.78
N ILE A 51 0.22 -1.08 2.32
CA ILE A 51 1.51 -1.39 1.72
C ILE A 51 1.22 -1.93 0.33
N ARG A 52 1.81 -1.29 -0.68
CA ARG A 52 1.78 -1.74 -2.07
C ARG A 52 3.09 -2.43 -2.40
N TYR A 53 2.98 -3.57 -3.07
CA TYR A 53 4.12 -4.34 -3.49
C TYR A 53 4.40 -4.11 -4.97
N VAL A 54 5.66 -3.91 -5.29
CA VAL A 54 6.11 -3.71 -6.67
C VAL A 54 7.26 -4.65 -6.93
N ASP A 55 7.17 -5.42 -8.01
CA ASP A 55 8.23 -6.33 -8.42
C ASP A 55 9.45 -5.56 -8.98
N ARG A 56 10.52 -6.30 -9.31
CA ARG A 56 11.75 -5.73 -9.89
C ARG A 56 11.58 -5.05 -11.25
N TRP A 57 10.46 -5.25 -11.92
CA TRP A 57 10.13 -4.66 -13.22
C TRP A 57 9.20 -3.46 -13.10
N GLY A 58 8.78 -3.10 -11.88
CA GLY A 58 7.81 -2.03 -11.64
C GLY A 58 6.35 -2.51 -11.74
N THR A 59 6.10 -3.81 -11.81
CA THR A 59 4.75 -4.39 -11.85
C THR A 59 4.11 -4.31 -10.48
N ASP A 60 2.87 -3.81 -10.44
CA ASP A 60 2.05 -3.82 -9.24
C ASP A 60 1.65 -5.25 -8.88
N MET A 61 2.05 -5.69 -7.69
CA MET A 61 1.73 -7.00 -7.14
C MET A 61 0.57 -6.95 -6.14
N GLY A 62 0.01 -5.75 -5.90
CA GLY A 62 -1.17 -5.51 -5.09
C GLY A 62 -0.92 -4.84 -3.75
N PHE A 63 -2.03 -4.63 -3.03
CA PHE A 63 -2.05 -3.94 -1.74
C PHE A 63 -2.35 -4.92 -0.59
N ARG A 64 -1.71 -4.66 0.57
CA ARG A 64 -2.11 -5.21 1.87
C ARG A 64 -2.36 -4.10 2.88
N LEU A 65 -3.06 -4.43 3.96
CA LEU A 65 -3.08 -3.56 5.13
C LEU A 65 -1.69 -3.50 5.76
N GLY A 66 -1.22 -2.27 6.00
CA GLY A 66 -0.05 -2.05 6.83
C GLY A 66 -0.42 -2.27 8.30
N GLU A 67 0.51 -2.82 9.07
CA GLU A 67 0.30 -2.96 10.51
C GLU A 67 0.07 -1.58 11.13
N GLN A 68 -0.99 -1.48 11.94
CA GLN A 68 -1.11 -0.39 12.90
C GLN A 68 -0.07 -0.66 13.97
N SER A 69 1.03 0.10 13.95
CA SER A 69 1.87 0.27 15.13
C SER A 69 0.95 0.85 16.21
N TYR A 70 0.37 0.00 17.05
CA TYR A 70 -0.18 0.44 18.32
C TYR A 70 1.04 0.76 19.18
N ASP A 71 1.46 2.02 19.18
CA ASP A 71 2.31 2.53 20.25
C ASP A 71 1.51 2.39 21.56
N VAL A 72 1.98 1.50 22.43
CA VAL A 72 1.54 1.33 23.82
C VAL A 72 2.49 2.08 24.74
#